data_AF-A0A0K2U6Q1-F1
#
_entry.id   AF-A0A0K2U6Q1-F1
#
_cell.length_a   1.000
_cell.length_b   1.000
_cell.length_c   1.000
_cell.angle_alpha   90.00
_cell.angle_beta   90.00
_cell.angle_gamma   90.00
#
_symmetry.space_group_name_H-M   'P 1'
#
loop_
_entity.id
_entity.type
_entity.pdbx_description
1 polymer ?
#
loop_
_entity_poly.entity_id
_entity_poly.type
_entity_poly.pdbx_seq_one_letter_code
_entity_poly.pdbx_strand_id
1 'polypeptide(L)'
;ESLRIDSLYILNPLDTSKKIDVLHDALHLIKLLRNHRLEKGYHLPDGPQITKNDFIELTVRDCQELKLVHKIKDIQLECYSSQRQRVAFLSGHTIVNPLNTLSI
;
A
#
# COMPACT_ATOMS: atom_id res chain seq x y z
N GLU A 1 8.26 -23.08 -10.82
CA GLU A 1 7.33 -22.72 -11.91
C GLU A 1 6.59 -21.45 -11.53
N SER A 2 6.75 -20.39 -12.31
CA SER A 2 6.02 -19.13 -12.11
C SER A 2 4.61 -19.28 -12.65
N LEU A 3 3.59 -19.15 -11.79
CA LEU A 3 2.18 -19.09 -12.18
C LEU A 3 1.97 -17.91 -13.14
N ARG A 4 1.80 -18.20 -14.44
CA ARG A 4 1.30 -17.22 -15.41
C ARG A 4 -0.19 -17.03 -15.16
N ILE A 5 -0.56 -15.83 -14.72
CA ILE A 5 -1.95 -15.38 -14.56
C ILE A 5 -2.47 -14.97 -15.94
N ASP A 6 -2.57 -15.91 -16.88
CA ASP A 6 -2.95 -15.57 -18.27
C ASP A 6 -4.47 -15.36 -18.42
N SER A 7 -5.27 -15.68 -17.39
CA SER A 7 -6.71 -15.39 -17.36
C SER A 7 -7.25 -15.30 -15.93
N LEU A 8 -7.88 -14.17 -15.58
CA LEU A 8 -8.43 -13.88 -14.24
C LEU A 8 -9.85 -14.43 -14.03
N TYR A 9 -10.21 -15.50 -14.74
CA TYR A 9 -11.54 -16.10 -14.70
C TYR A 9 -11.47 -17.62 -14.80
N ILE A 10 -12.48 -18.28 -14.24
CA ILE A 10 -12.73 -19.71 -14.43
C ILE A 10 -14.03 -19.90 -15.23
N LEU A 11 -14.15 -21.01 -15.95
CA LEU A 11 -15.41 -21.34 -16.62
C LEU A 11 -16.42 -21.88 -15.60
N ASN A 12 -17.69 -21.54 -15.79
CA ASN A 12 -18.74 -22.09 -14.94
C ASN A 12 -18.84 -23.62 -15.15
N PRO A 13 -18.83 -24.42 -14.06
CA PRO A 13 -18.78 -25.88 -14.15
C PRO A 13 -20.06 -26.51 -14.75
N LEU A 14 -21.17 -25.78 -14.79
CA LEU A 14 -22.47 -26.24 -15.33
C LEU A 14 -22.78 -25.65 -16.72
N ASP A 15 -22.15 -24.54 -17.08
CA ASP A 15 -22.38 -23.84 -18.34
C ASP A 15 -21.09 -23.18 -18.84
N THR A 16 -20.38 -23.87 -19.72
CA THR A 16 -19.07 -23.43 -20.22
C THR A 16 -19.13 -22.17 -21.08
N SER A 17 -20.33 -21.69 -21.46
CA SER A 17 -20.51 -20.40 -22.12
C SER A 17 -20.35 -19.20 -21.18
N LYS A 18 -20.38 -19.43 -19.86
CA LYS A 18 -20.28 -18.40 -18.82
C LYS A 18 -18.93 -18.41 -18.13
N LYS A 19 -18.40 -17.21 -17.90
CA LYS A 19 -17.15 -16.97 -17.15
C LYS A 19 -17.49 -16.52 -15.72
N ILE A 20 -16.65 -16.93 -14.78
CA ILE A 20 -16.68 -16.52 -13.38
C ILE A 20 -15.37 -15.79 -13.11
N ASP A 21 -15.45 -14.48 -12.97
CA ASP A 21 -14.28 -13.65 -12.70
C ASP A 21 -13.80 -13.85 -11.26
N VAL A 22 -12.50 -14.08 -11.10
CA VAL A 22 -11.85 -14.28 -9.80
C VAL A 22 -11.29 -12.95 -9.34
N LEU A 23 -12.07 -12.24 -8.53
CA LEU A 23 -11.63 -10.99 -7.92
C LEU A 23 -10.91 -11.26 -6.60
N HIS A 24 -9.77 -10.60 -6.44
CA HIS A 24 -9.04 -10.60 -5.18
C HIS A 24 -9.59 -9.49 -4.28
N ASP A 25 -9.58 -9.71 -2.96
CA ASP A 25 -9.95 -8.68 -2.00
C ASP A 25 -8.91 -7.55 -2.03
N ALA A 26 -9.26 -6.46 -2.70
CA ALA A 26 -8.41 -5.29 -2.85
C ALA A 26 -8.01 -4.69 -1.49
N LEU A 27 -8.89 -4.71 -0.49
CA LEU A 27 -8.60 -4.20 0.84
C LEU A 27 -7.56 -5.06 1.55
N HIS A 28 -7.63 -6.37 1.36
CA HIS A 28 -6.61 -7.29 1.87
C HIS A 28 -5.25 -7.04 1.21
N LEU A 29 -5.22 -6.88 -0.12
CA LEU A 29 -3.99 -6.57 -0.86
C LEU A 29 -3.35 -5.27 -0.37
N ILE A 30 -4.16 -4.23 -0.13
CA ILE A 30 -3.69 -2.97 0.44
C ILE A 30 -3.06 -3.15 1.83
N LYS A 31 -3.65 -3.99 2.68
CA LYS A 31 -3.08 -4.29 4.01
C LYS A 31 -1.74 -5.02 3.89
N LEU A 32 -1.64 -6.00 3.01
CA LEU A 32 -0.39 -6.73 2.78
C LEU A 32 0.70 -5.80 2.28
N LEU A 33 0.37 -4.95 1.30
CA LEU A 33 1.28 -3.95 0.75
C LEU A 33 1.81 -3.02 1.87
N ARG A 34 0.91 -2.47 2.69
CA ARG A 34 1.26 -1.66 3.85
C ARG A 34 2.16 -2.38 4.85
N ASN A 35 1.86 -3.63 5.18
CA ASN A 35 2.64 -4.39 6.15
C ASN A 35 4.05 -4.66 5.59
N HIS A 36 4.14 -4.99 4.31
CA HIS A 36 5.42 -5.17 3.63
C HIS A 36 6.30 -3.91 3.69
N ARG A 37 5.70 -2.73 3.49
CA ARG A 37 6.39 -1.43 3.67
C ARG A 37 7.00 -1.26 5.05
N LEU A 38 6.23 -1.59 6.09
CA LEU A 38 6.64 -1.38 7.48
C LEU A 38 7.77 -2.33 7.88
N GLU A 39 7.83 -3.52 7.29
CA GLU A 39 8.82 -4.54 7.64
C GLU A 39 10.07 -4.51 6.76
N LYS A 40 9.90 -4.32 5.45
CA LYS A 40 10.96 -4.52 4.44
C LYS A 40 11.15 -3.30 3.52
N GLY A 41 10.15 -2.44 3.41
CA GLY A 41 10.12 -1.38 2.42
C GLY A 41 9.80 -1.90 1.01
N TYR A 42 9.72 -0.99 0.04
CA TYR A 42 9.49 -1.31 -1.36
C TYR A 42 10.75 -1.08 -2.18
N HIS A 43 11.06 -2.02 -3.06
CA HIS A 43 12.08 -1.84 -4.09
C HIS A 43 11.38 -1.42 -5.37
N LEU A 44 11.66 -0.20 -5.84
CA LEU A 44 11.18 0.24 -7.13
C LEU A 44 12.08 -0.37 -8.22
N PRO A 45 11.52 -0.81 -9.37
CA PRO A 45 12.29 -1.50 -10.42
C PRO A 45 13.56 -0.77 -10.88
N ASP A 46 13.53 0.57 -10.92
CA ASP A 46 14.64 1.42 -11.35
C ASP A 46 14.96 2.53 -10.33
N GLY A 47 14.55 2.37 -9.07
CA GLY A 47 14.50 3.46 -8.10
C GLY A 47 15.01 3.12 -6.71
N PRO A 48 15.06 4.13 -5.81
CA PRO A 48 15.48 3.94 -4.43
C PRO A 48 14.54 3.01 -3.67
N GLN A 49 15.07 2.38 -2.62
CA GLN A 49 14.26 1.63 -1.69
C GLN A 49 13.44 2.59 -0.83
N ILE A 50 12.11 2.45 -0.85
CA ILE A 50 11.21 3.23 0.00
C ILE A 50 10.95 2.45 1.28
N THR A 51 11.47 2.94 2.39
CA THR A 51 11.38 2.34 3.72
C THR A 51 10.42 3.11 4.63
N LYS A 52 10.18 2.57 5.82
CA LYS A 52 9.45 3.27 6.89
C LYS A 52 10.12 4.60 7.26
N ASN A 53 11.45 4.68 7.22
CA ASN A 53 12.19 5.86 7.67
C ASN A 53 11.92 7.07 6.78
N ASP A 54 11.71 6.86 5.48
CA ASP A 54 11.39 7.95 4.54
C ASP A 54 10.07 8.63 4.91
N PHE A 55 9.09 7.88 5.43
CA PHE A 55 7.83 8.44 5.92
C PHE A 55 7.98 9.15 7.26
N ILE A 56 8.87 8.68 8.14
CA ILE A 56 9.19 9.37 9.40
C ILE A 56 9.84 10.71 9.07
N GLU A 57 10.84 10.72 8.20
CA GLU A 57 11.50 11.94 7.76
C GLU A 57 10.52 12.93 7.13
N LEU A 58 9.59 12.43 6.31
CA LEU A 58 8.52 13.25 5.72
C LEU A 58 7.67 13.94 6.79
N THR A 59 7.28 13.22 7.86
CA THR A 59 6.51 13.81 8.97
C THR A 59 7.29 14.81 9.81
N VAL A 60 8.62 14.64 9.89
CA VAL A 60 9.51 15.59 10.58
C VAL A 60 9.70 16.85 9.76
N ARG A 61 9.87 16.73 8.44
CA ARG A 61 10.00 17.86 7.50
C ARG A 61 8.70 18.67 7.39
N ASP A 62 7.55 18.01 7.45
CA ASP A 62 6.21 18.64 7.41
C ASP A 62 5.71 19.01 8.82
N CYS A 63 6.45 19.89 9.50
CA CYS A 63 6.19 20.29 10.88
C CYS A 63 5.47 21.64 11.04
N GLN A 64 4.96 22.22 9.95
CA GLN A 64 4.23 23.49 9.96
C GLN A 64 2.80 23.33 10.54
N GLU A 65 2.13 24.44 10.86
CA GLU A 65 0.71 24.40 11.30
C GLU A 65 -0.21 23.80 10.22
N LEU A 66 0.08 24.08 8.95
CA LEU A 66 -0.61 23.50 7.80
C LEU A 66 0.24 22.37 7.22
N LYS A 67 -0.06 21.14 7.66
CA LYS A 67 0.66 19.93 7.27
C LYS A 67 0.14 19.32 5.97
N LEU A 68 1.02 19.12 5.01
CA LEU A 68 0.74 18.36 3.78
C LEU A 68 0.44 16.88 4.08
N VAL A 69 1.12 16.28 5.06
CA VAL A 69 0.98 14.89 5.50
C VAL A 69 0.24 14.74 6.83
N HIS A 70 -0.70 15.62 7.16
CA HIS A 70 -1.52 15.57 8.39
C HIS A 70 -2.26 14.24 8.64
N LYS A 71 -2.46 13.42 7.60
CA LYS A 71 -3.12 12.11 7.71
C LYS A 71 -2.16 11.00 8.12
N ILE A 72 -0.84 11.21 8.02
CA ILE A 72 0.18 10.28 8.49
C ILE A 72 0.35 10.49 9.99
N LYS A 73 0.02 9.47 10.77
CA LYS A 73 0.17 9.47 12.23
C LYS A 73 1.14 8.38 12.67
N ASP A 74 1.80 8.56 13.80
CA ASP A 74 2.77 7.59 14.35
C ASP A 74 2.19 6.17 14.46
N ILE A 75 0.91 6.05 14.84
CA ILE A 75 0.19 4.78 14.91
C ILE A 75 0.16 4.01 13.58
N GLN A 76 0.26 4.71 12.44
CA GLN A 76 0.31 4.11 11.10
C GLN A 76 1.72 3.72 10.68
N LEU A 77 2.74 4.35 11.26
CA LEU A 77 4.17 4.07 11.03
C LEU A 77 4.66 2.95 11.95
N GLU A 78 4.08 2.76 13.12
CA GLU A 78 4.44 1.69 14.06
C GLU A 78 3.55 0.45 13.93
N CYS A 79 2.23 0.66 13.80
CA CYS A 79 1.19 -0.33 13.58
C CYS A 79 1.39 -1.68 14.30
N TYR A 80 0.98 -1.70 15.58
CA TYR A 80 1.12 -2.86 16.46
C TYR A 80 0.00 -3.89 16.28
N SER A 81 0.36 -5.17 16.17
CA SER A 81 -0.52 -6.36 16.26
C SER A 81 -1.92 -6.16 15.61
N SER A 82 -2.96 -5.94 16.40
CA SER A 82 -4.35 -5.81 15.93
C SER A 82 -4.58 -4.65 14.96
N GLN A 83 -3.74 -3.61 15.01
CA GLN A 83 -3.80 -2.46 14.10
C GLN A 83 -3.40 -2.82 12.66
N ARG A 84 -2.70 -3.95 12.47
CA ARG A 84 -2.35 -4.46 11.12
C ARG A 84 -3.55 -4.94 10.31
N GLN A 85 -4.66 -5.23 10.97
CA GLN A 85 -5.90 -5.65 10.29
C GLN A 85 -6.82 -4.48 9.89
N ARG A 86 -6.55 -3.27 10.39
CA ARG A 86 -7.35 -2.08 10.08
C ARG A 86 -6.96 -1.53 8.71
N VAL A 87 -7.94 -1.52 7.79
CA VAL A 87 -7.79 -1.04 6.41
C VAL A 87 -7.76 0.50 6.34
N ALA A 88 -8.44 1.17 7.27
CA ALA A 88 -8.60 2.64 7.30
C ALA A 88 -7.30 3.46 7.44
N PHE A 89 -6.15 2.81 7.62
CA PHE A 89 -4.87 3.47 7.84
C PHE A 89 -4.07 3.79 6.57
N LEU A 90 -4.61 3.46 5.40
CA LEU A 90 -3.94 3.72 4.13
C LEU A 90 -4.64 4.84 3.35
N SER A 91 -4.32 6.10 3.65
CA SER A 91 -4.76 7.24 2.83
C SER A 91 -3.69 7.53 1.76
N GLY A 92 -3.73 6.77 0.67
CA GLY A 92 -2.73 6.84 -0.41
C GLY A 92 -2.68 8.18 -1.16
N HIS A 93 -3.77 8.95 -1.17
CA HIS A 93 -3.84 10.21 -1.92
C HIS A 93 -3.02 11.36 -1.32
N THR A 94 -2.73 11.33 -0.02
CA THR A 94 -2.06 12.45 0.66
C THR A 94 -0.53 12.33 0.66
N ILE A 95 0.02 11.19 0.24
CA ILE A 95 1.46 10.91 0.32
C ILE A 95 2.19 11.21 -1.00
N VAL A 96 1.55 10.97 -2.15
CA VAL A 96 2.21 11.06 -3.47
C VAL A 96 2.65 12.48 -3.81
N ASN A 97 1.83 13.49 -3.49
CA ASN A 97 2.17 14.89 -3.74
C ASN A 97 3.36 15.39 -2.89
N PRO A 98 3.38 15.22 -1.56
CA PRO A 98 4.49 15.73 -0.75
C PRO A 98 5.83 15.02 -0.98
N LEU A 99 5.86 13.75 -1.41
CA LEU A 99 7.12 13.09 -1.77
C LEU A 99 7.83 13.77 -2.95
N ASN A 100 7.08 14.18 -3.98
CA ASN A 100 7.63 14.91 -5.11
C ASN A 100 7.98 16.37 -4.78
N THR A 101 7.23 17.02 -3.89
CA THR A 101 7.43 18.43 -3.52
C THR A 101 8.56 18.63 -2.51
N LEU A 102 8.82 17.64 -1.64
CA LEU A 102 9.86 17.72 -0.60
C LEU A 102 11.21 17.13 -1.04
N SER A 103 11.33 16.74 -2.32
CA SER A 103 12.56 16.20 -2.94
C SER A 103 13.23 15.12 -2.09
N ILE A 104 12.62 13.93 -2.10
CA ILE A 104 13.24 12.65 -1.76
C ILE A 104 13.39 11.87 -3.07
#